data_AF-A0A496YMN4-F1
#
_entry.id   AF-A0A496YMN4-F1
#
_cell.length_a   1.000
_cell.length_b   1.000
_cell.length_c   1.000
_cell.angle_alpha   90.00
_cell.angle_beta   90.00
_cell.angle_gamma   90.00
#
_symmetry.space_group_name_H-M   'P 1'
#
loop_
_entity.id
_entity.type
_entity.pdbx_description
1 polymer ?
#
loop_
_entity_poly.entity_id
_entity_poly.type
_entity_poly.pdbx_seq_one_letter_code
_entity_poly.pdbx_strand_id
1 'polypeptide(L)' 'MKSMKASAKDLRYKTKEIIAALERGEEVLLTYRGEEKAKIISVSK' A
#
# COMPACT_ATOMS: atom_id res chain seq x y z
N MET A 1 -4.45 0.57 13.94
CA MET A 1 -4.39 0.91 12.50
C MET A 1 -4.07 -0.35 11.74
N LYS A 2 -4.80 -0.61 10.65
CA LYS A 2 -4.57 -1.78 9.80
C LYS A 2 -3.60 -1.38 8.69
N SER A 3 -2.59 -2.20 8.44
CA SER A 3 -1.51 -1.91 7.49
C SER A 3 -1.32 -3.10 6.57
N MET A 4 -1.35 -2.88 5.25
CA MET A 4 -1.00 -3.89 4.25
C MET A 4 0.43 -3.69 3.76
N LYS A 5 1.11 -4.78 3.38
CA LYS A 5 2.41 -4.70 2.70
C LYS A 5 2.20 -4.90 1.21
N ALA A 6 2.82 -4.04 0.40
CA ALA A 6 2.84 -4.18 -1.06
C ALA A 6 4.27 -4.08 -1.55
N SER A 7 4.68 -4.95 -2.46
CA SER A 7 5.95 -4.80 -3.17
C SER A 7 5.80 -3.87 -4.38
N ALA A 8 6.92 -3.46 -4.97
CA ALA A 8 6.91 -2.79 -6.28
C ALA A 8 6.17 -3.62 -7.36
N LYS A 9 6.20 -4.96 -7.28
CA LYS A 9 5.43 -5.84 -8.18
C LYS A 9 3.93 -5.72 -7.90
N ASP A 10 3.52 -5.69 -6.64
CA ASP A 10 2.11 -5.54 -6.29
C ASP A 10 1.57 -4.18 -6.74
N LEU A 11 2.35 -3.10 -6.65
CA LEU A 11 1.94 -1.80 -7.20
C LEU A 11 1.58 -1.86 -8.69
N ARG A 12 2.30 -2.67 -9.47
CA ARG A 12 2.07 -2.83 -10.91
C ARG A 12 0.85 -3.68 -11.24
N TYR A 13 0.63 -4.76 -10.48
CA TYR A 13 -0.38 -5.76 -10.86
C TYR A 13 -1.65 -5.73 -10.00
N LYS A 14 -1.62 -5.09 -8.84
CA LYS A 14 -2.70 -5.06 -7.83
C LYS A 14 -3.10 -3.64 -7.44
N THR A 15 -2.89 -2.66 -8.32
CA THR A 15 -3.17 -1.25 -8.03
C THR A 15 -4.60 -1.04 -7.53
N LYS A 16 -5.59 -1.74 -8.11
CA LYS A 16 -7.00 -1.65 -7.69
C LYS A 16 -7.23 -2.07 -6.24
N GLU A 17 -6.60 -3.16 -5.81
CA GLU A 17 -6.72 -3.67 -4.44
C GLU A 17 -6.03 -2.74 -3.44
N ILE A 18 -4.89 -2.18 -3.83
CA ILE A 18 -4.12 -1.21 -3.05
C ILE A 18 -4.92 0.09 -2.86
N ILE A 19 -5.53 0.61 -3.92
CA ILE A 19 -6.42 1.78 -3.82
C ILE A 19 -7.61 1.47 -2.91
N ALA A 20 -8.27 0.32 -3.08
CA ALA A 20 -9.40 -0.06 -2.24
C ALA A 20 -9.01 -0.17 -0.76
N ALA A 21 -7.77 -0.59 -0.43
CA ALA A 21 -7.28 -0.59 0.94
C ALA A 21 -7.11 0.82 1.50
N LEU A 22 -6.54 1.74 0.70
CA LEU A 22 -6.41 3.15 1.06
C LEU A 22 -7.78 3.80 1.29
N GLU A 23 -8.78 3.50 0.45
CA GLU A 23 -10.16 3.99 0.59
C GLU A 23 -10.86 3.47 1.86
N ARG A 24 -10.47 2.31 2.37
CA ARG A 24 -10.93 1.79 3.67
C ARG A 24 -10.21 2.40 4.87
N GLY A 25 -9.27 3.32 4.64
CA GLY A 25 -8.42 3.92 5.67
C GLY A 25 -7.25 3.03 6.12
N GLU A 26 -6.92 1.98 5.35
CA GLU A 26 -5.71 1.19 5.60
C GLU A 26 -4.48 1.94 5.07
N GLU A 27 -3.34 1.77 5.73
CA GLU A 27 -2.06 2.26 5.23
C GLU A 27 -1.35 1.15 4.44
N VAL A 28 -0.58 1.54 3.42
CA VAL A 28 0.19 0.57 2.60
C VAL A 28 1.68 0.79 2.84
N LEU A 29 2.37 -0.20 3.38
CA LEU A 29 3.83 -0.22 3.50
C LEU A 29 4.43 -0.75 2.20
N LEU A 30 5.11 0.12 1.46
CA LEU A 30 5.80 -0.22 0.23
C LEU A 30 7.14 -0.90 0.56
N THR A 31 7.32 -2.09 0.00
CA THR A 31 8.54 -2.87 0.14
C THR A 31 9.30 -2.98 -1.19
N TYR A 32 10.62 -3.01 -1.09
CA TYR A 32 11.51 -3.31 -2.22
C TYR A 32 12.66 -4.19 -1.73
N ARG A 33 12.80 -5.38 -2.35
CA ARG A 33 13.77 -6.41 -1.95
C ARG A 33 13.69 -6.80 -0.47
N GLY A 34 12.46 -6.97 0.04
CA GLY A 34 12.19 -7.39 1.42
C GLY A 34 12.20 -6.26 2.45
N GLU A 35 12.73 -5.09 2.09
CA GLU A 35 12.87 -3.95 2.99
C GLU A 35 11.72 -2.95 2.81
N GLU A 36 11.21 -2.41 3.91
CA GLU A 36 10.25 -1.30 3.90
C GLU A 36 10.94 -0.02 3.43
N LYS A 37 10.34 0.67 2.46
CA LYS A 37 10.93 1.85 1.82
C LYS A 37 10.06 3.10 1.95
N ALA A 38 8.74 2.93 1.97
CA ALA A 38 7.81 4.04 2.05
C ALA A 38 6.46 3.60 2.61
N LYS A 39 5.63 4.58 2.95
CA LYS A 39 4.21 4.38 3.28
C LYS A 39 3.34 5.16 2.30
N ILE A 40 2.27 4.54 1.82
CA ILE A 40 1.21 5.18 1.06
C ILE A 40 0.01 5.32 1.99
N ILE A 41 -0.55 6.53 2.01
CA ILE A 41 -1.72 6.91 2.81
C ILE A 41 -2.76 7.55 1.89
N SER A 42 -4.04 7.44 2.25
CA SER A 42 -5.09 8.18 1.56
C SER A 42 -4.89 9.69 1.76
N VAL A 43 -5.18 10.48 0.71
CA VAL A 43 -5.12 11.94 0.77
C VAL A 43 -6.33 12.52 1.52
N SER A 44 -7.51 11.89 1.38
CA SER A 44 -8.74 12.24 2.10
C SER A 44 -9.08 11.15 3.12
N LYS A 45 -9.43 11.57 4.33
CA LYS A 45 -9.75 10.69 5.46
C LYS A 45 -11.09 9.99 5.29
#